data_AF-X8DGS0-F1
#
_entry.id   AF-X8DGS0-F1
#
_cell.length_a   1.000
_cell.length_b   1.000
_cell.length_c   1.000
_cell.angle_alpha   90.00
_cell.angle_beta   90.00
_cell.angle_gamma   90.00
#
_symmetry.space_group_name_H-M   'P 1'
#
loop_
_entity.id
_entity.type
_entity.pdbx_description
1 polymer ?
#
loop_
_entity_poly.entity_id
_entity_poly.type
_entity_poly.pdbx_seq_one_letter_code
_entity_poly.pdbx_strand_id
1 'polypeptide(L)' 'MKRLKVGTARRFSASTEKTLVADLRSILDPQCVARAREVATRMTKPAESPVTAADLLENFARVRRAG' A
#
# COMPACT_ATOMS: atom_id res chain seq x y z
N MET A 1 -0.23 -6.38 9.87
CA MET A 1 -0.73 -5.13 9.27
C MET A 1 -0.16 -3.82 9.86
N LYS A 2 0.42 -3.78 11.07
CA LYS A 2 0.89 -2.50 11.68
C LYS A 2 2.39 -2.17 11.53
N ARG A 3 3.15 -2.89 10.70
CA ARG A 3 4.63 -2.75 10.64
C ARG A 3 5.10 -1.36 10.22
N LEU A 4 4.42 -0.77 9.24
CA LEU A 4 4.71 0.56 8.74
C LEU A 4 3.98 1.65 9.51
N LYS A 5 3.16 1.32 10.53
CA LYS A 5 2.27 2.20 11.31
C LYS A 5 1.58 3.38 10.56
N VAL A 6 1.42 3.33 9.23
CA VAL A 6 0.82 4.41 8.41
C VAL A 6 -0.72 4.36 8.42
N GLY A 7 -1.31 3.75 9.43
CA GLY A 7 -2.75 3.51 9.53
C GLY A 7 -3.10 2.43 10.56
N THR A 8 -4.36 2.04 10.57
CA THR A 8 -4.91 0.99 11.44
C THR A 8 -5.65 -0.06 10.63
N ALA A 9 -5.85 -1.24 11.22
CA ALA A 9 -6.57 -2.34 10.60
C ALA A 9 -7.37 -3.09 11.67
N ARG A 10 -8.58 -3.49 11.29
CA ARG A 10 -9.55 -4.20 12.15
C ARG A 10 -10.36 -5.17 11.29
N ARG A 11 -10.82 -6.27 11.89
CA ARG A 11 -11.81 -7.15 11.25
C ARG A 11 -13.14 -6.41 11.09
N PHE A 12 -13.72 -6.45 9.89
CA PHE A 12 -15.00 -5.78 9.63
C PHE A 12 -16.11 -6.24 10.58
N SER A 13 -16.20 -7.55 10.85
CA SER A 13 -17.18 -8.11 11.81
C SER A 13 -17.03 -7.61 13.25
N ALA A 14 -15.89 -7.03 13.61
CA ALA A 14 -15.62 -6.44 14.92
C ALA A 14 -15.65 -4.90 14.89
N SER A 15 -16.13 -4.30 13.79
CA SER A 15 -16.22 -2.86 13.60
C SER A 15 -17.61 -2.36 13.99
N THR A 16 -17.64 -1.35 14.83
CA THR A 16 -18.82 -0.51 15.10
C THR A 16 -18.55 0.90 14.61
N GLU A 17 -19.59 1.72 14.51
CA GLU A 17 -19.46 3.15 14.20
C GLU A 17 -18.46 3.85 15.14
N LYS A 18 -18.57 3.59 16.46
CA LYS A 18 -17.66 4.14 17.46
C LYS A 18 -16.21 3.75 17.21
N THR A 19 -15.94 2.48 16.90
CA THR A 19 -14.57 2.04 16.61
C THR A 19 -14.07 2.60 15.29
N LEU A 20 -14.93 2.73 14.28
CA LEU A 20 -14.58 3.30 12.98
C LEU A 20 -14.17 4.76 13.13
N VAL A 21 -14.95 5.56 13.86
CA VAL A 21 -14.62 6.97 14.12
C VAL A 21 -13.31 7.09 14.91
N ALA A 22 -13.08 6.22 15.90
CA ALA A 22 -11.81 6.20 16.65
C ALA A 22 -10.62 5.84 15.75
N ASP A 23 -10.78 4.84 14.89
CA ASP A 23 -9.79 4.41 13.92
C ASP A 23 -9.49 5.54 12.90
N LEU A 24 -10.51 6.24 12.39
CA LEU A 24 -10.36 7.39 11.49
C LEU A 24 -9.63 8.56 12.14
N ARG A 25 -9.96 8.89 13.40
CA ARG A 25 -9.21 9.92 14.15
C ARG A 25 -7.75 9.53 14.33
N SER A 26 -7.47 8.25 14.58
CA SER A 26 -6.10 7.75 14.73
C SER A 26 -5.30 7.82 13.44
N ILE A 27 -5.88 7.56 12.26
CA ILE A 27 -5.13 7.65 11.00
C ILE A 27 -4.87 9.10 10.55
N LEU A 28 -5.69 10.05 11.01
CA LEU A 28 -5.53 11.48 10.75
C LEU A 28 -4.55 12.15 11.72
N ASP A 29 -4.03 11.42 12.71
CA ASP A 29 -3.01 11.92 13.62
C ASP A 29 -1.77 12.43 12.84
N PRO A 30 -1.20 13.60 13.20
CA PRO A 30 -0.04 14.15 12.50
C PRO A 30 1.16 13.20 12.39
N GLN A 31 1.39 12.33 13.38
CA GLN A 31 2.48 11.35 13.34
C GLN A 31 2.20 10.25 12.30
N CYS A 32 0.93 9.86 12.15
CA CYS A 32 0.51 8.94 11.09
C CYS A 32 0.77 9.56 9.71
N VAL A 33 0.37 10.82 9.53
CA VAL A 33 0.57 11.58 8.27
C VAL A 33 2.07 11.75 7.94
N ALA A 34 2.88 12.16 8.91
CA ALA A 34 4.33 12.34 8.71
C ALA A 34 4.99 11.04 8.26
N ARG A 35 4.62 9.93 8.90
CA ARG A 35 5.18 8.62 8.57
C ARG A 35 4.65 8.04 7.27
N ALA A 36 3.40 8.34 6.91
CA ALA A 36 2.88 8.02 5.58
C ALA A 36 3.68 8.71 4.48
N ARG A 37 4.04 9.99 4.68
CA ARG A 37 4.91 10.74 3.78
C ARG A 37 6.31 10.15 3.70
N GLU A 38 6.91 9.79 4.84
CA GLU A 38 8.23 9.14 4.89
C GLU A 38 8.24 7.80 4.13
N VAL A 39 7.19 6.98 4.27
CA VAL A 39 7.08 5.72 3.54
C VAL A 39 6.90 5.98 2.03
N ALA A 40 6.12 6.99 1.66
CA ALA A 40 5.86 7.31 0.25
C ALA A 40 7.14 7.66 -0.53
N THR A 41 8.14 8.29 0.09
CA THR A 41 9.42 8.60 -0.58
C THR A 41 10.23 7.38 -0.97
N ARG A 42 9.93 6.22 -0.36
CA ARG A 42 10.60 4.94 -0.59
C ARG A 42 9.82 4.00 -1.50
N MET A 43 8.64 4.41 -1.97
CA MET A 43 7.81 3.62 -2.86
C MET A 43 8.24 3.81 -4.31
N THR A 44 8.04 2.77 -5.14
CA THR A 44 8.14 2.89 -6.60
C THR A 44 7.23 3.99 -7.10
N LYS A 45 7.68 4.82 -8.04
CA LYS A 45 6.84 5.89 -8.55
C LYS A 45 5.62 5.27 -9.25
N PRO A 46 4.40 5.83 -9.09
CA PRO A 46 3.20 5.24 -9.67
C PRO A 46 3.30 4.98 -11.19
N ALA A 47 4.00 5.85 -11.92
CA ALA A 47 4.20 5.71 -13.36
C ALA A 47 5.16 4.57 -13.77
N GLU A 48 6.06 4.14 -12.88
CA GLU A 48 7.06 3.10 -13.18
C GLU A 48 6.47 1.68 -13.05
N SER A 49 5.46 1.50 -12.20
CA SER A 49 4.83 0.20 -11.95
C SER A 49 4.19 -0.45 -13.19
N PRO A 50 3.34 0.22 -14.00
CA PRO A 50 2.73 -0.41 -15.17
C PRO A 50 3.76 -0.79 -16.24
N VAL A 51 4.79 0.05 -16.44
CA VAL A 51 5.89 -0.24 -17.37
C VAL A 51 6.65 -1.49 -16.93
N THR A 52 7.03 -1.55 -15.66
CA THR A 52 7.72 -2.71 -15.09
C THR A 52 6.88 -3.99 -15.23
N ALA A 53 5.57 -3.91 -15.02
CA ALA A 53 4.67 -5.05 -15.18
C ALA A 53 4.61 -5.55 -16.64
N ALA A 54 4.56 -4.63 -17.61
CA ALA A 54 4.60 -4.96 -19.03
C ALA A 54 5.93 -5.62 -19.41
N ASP A 55 7.06 -5.04 -19.01
CA ASP A 55 8.40 -5.57 -19.28
C ASP A 55 8.56 -7.01 -18.76
N LEU A 56 8.08 -7.28 -17.53
CA LEU A 56 8.11 -8.61 -16.93
C LEU A 56 7.27 -9.61 -17.74
N LEU A 57 6.08 -9.22 -18.18
CA LEU A 57 5.19 -10.07 -18.98
C LEU A 57 5.82 -10.38 -20.35
N GLU A 58 6.36 -9.37 -21.03
CA GLU A 58 6.99 -9.56 -22.33
C GLU A 58 8.23 -10.45 -22.25
N ASN A 59 9.06 -10.24 -21.23
CA ASN A 59 10.26 -11.06 -21.01
C ASN A 59 9.88 -12.52 -20.72
N PHE A 60 8.85 -12.75 -19.91
CA PHE A 60 8.32 -14.10 -19.69
C PHE A 60 7.85 -14.76 -21.00
N ALA A 61 7.11 -14.03 -21.84
CA ALA A 61 6.64 -14.52 -23.13
C ALA A 61 7.79 -14.80 -24.12
N ARG A 62 8.83 -13.95 -24.13
CA ARG A 62 10.03 -14.13 -24.96
C ARG A 62 10.77 -15.42 -24.60
N VAL A 63 11.02 -15.66 -23.31
CA VAL A 63 11.68 -16.89 -22.83
C VAL A 63 10.88 -18.14 -23.23
N ARG A 64 9.55 -18.10 -23.10
CA ARG A 64 8.68 -19.24 -23.46
C ARG A 64 8.64 -19.54 -24.95
N ARG A 65 8.82 -18.55 -25.82
CA ARG A 65 8.83 -18.75 -27.29
C ARG A 65 10.16 -19.26 -27.82
N ALA A 66 11.24 -19.08 -27.07
CA ALA A 66 12.59 -19.49 -27.45
C ALA A 66 12.98 -20.89 -26.93
N GLY A 67 12.09 -21.58 -26.22
CA GLY A 67 12.25 -22.94 -25.71
C GLY A 67 11.24 -23.91 -26.28
#